data_AF-A0A9W6UE56-F1
#
_entry.id   AF-A0A9W6UE56-F1
#
_cell.length_a   1.000
_cell.length_b   1.000
_cell.length_c   1.000
_cell.angle_alpha   90.00
_cell.angle_beta   90.00
_cell.angle_gamma   90.00
#
_symmetry.space_group_name_H-M   'P 1'
#
loop_
_entity.id
_entity.type
_entity.pdbx_description
1 polymer ?
#
loop_
_entity_poly.entity_id
_entity_poly.type
_entity_poly.pdbx_seq_one_letter_code
_entity_poly.pdbx_strand_id
1 'polypeptide(L)'
;MTGLVRLPDLSPVSSTLTSFVVSDRGAWCCNGFLGSCNLQDPLCGVHPVFGTPAALCVTGDIATAGTIALVNKFSEYVCGEVLQAGSLEMPPTEAGMAQCNGTLYRECHEPGYPEAMCYSARFMGISCTPDPYPIAMRRRQINEDVGIPCDAIYEAWLGCI
;
A
#
# COMPACT_ATOMS: atom_id res chain seq x y z
N MET A 1 -12.12 -1.81 -13.82
CA MET A 1 -11.02 -2.80 -13.86
C MET A 1 -11.27 -3.78 -12.73
N THR A 2 -11.46 -5.06 -13.04
CA THR A 2 -11.79 -6.13 -12.06
C THR A 2 -10.50 -6.71 -11.47
N GLY A 3 -10.54 -7.15 -10.20
CA GLY A 3 -9.44 -7.89 -9.57
C GLY A 3 -9.21 -9.27 -10.20
N LEU A 4 -8.12 -9.94 -9.86
CA LEU A 4 -7.82 -11.29 -10.37
C LEU A 4 -8.78 -12.30 -9.72
N VAL A 5 -9.66 -12.91 -10.52
CA VAL A 5 -10.76 -13.76 -10.03
C VAL A 5 -10.35 -15.24 -9.93
N ARG A 6 -9.45 -15.72 -10.80
CA ARG A 6 -8.98 -17.11 -10.84
C ARG A 6 -7.53 -17.16 -11.28
N LEU A 7 -6.84 -18.27 -10.97
CA LEU A 7 -5.53 -18.59 -11.50
C LEU A 7 -5.62 -19.75 -12.51
N PRO A 8 -4.70 -19.83 -13.49
CA PRO A 8 -4.50 -21.06 -14.23
C PRO A 8 -4.03 -22.18 -13.30
N ASP A 9 -4.19 -23.44 -13.72
CA ASP A 9 -3.64 -24.58 -12.97
C ASP A 9 -2.11 -24.50 -12.93
N LEU A 10 -1.57 -24.40 -11.70
CA LEU A 10 -0.13 -24.28 -11.45
C LEU A 10 0.53 -25.64 -11.17
N SER A 11 -0.23 -26.73 -11.15
CA SER A 11 0.32 -28.08 -10.95
C SER A 11 1.52 -28.40 -11.88
N PRO A 12 1.49 -28.04 -13.18
CA PRO A 12 2.60 -28.34 -14.10
C PRO A 12 3.94 -27.68 -13.75
N VAL A 13 3.93 -26.58 -12.99
CA VAL A 13 5.14 -25.82 -12.61
C VAL A 13 5.51 -25.99 -11.14
N SER A 14 4.78 -26.80 -10.39
CA SER A 14 4.96 -26.94 -8.93
C SER A 14 6.37 -27.34 -8.49
N SER A 15 7.10 -28.09 -9.33
CA SER A 15 8.46 -28.55 -9.06
C SER A 15 9.56 -27.58 -9.51
N THR A 16 9.26 -26.66 -10.43
CA THR A 16 10.24 -25.70 -10.99
C THR A 16 10.03 -24.28 -10.48
N LEU A 17 8.88 -23.98 -9.88
CA LEU A 17 8.57 -22.65 -9.38
C LEU A 17 9.39 -22.32 -8.12
N THR A 18 10.28 -21.34 -8.26
CA THR A 18 11.17 -20.86 -7.19
C THR A 18 10.57 -19.71 -6.39
N SER A 19 9.71 -18.89 -7.00
CA SER A 19 9.06 -17.75 -6.37
C SER A 19 7.65 -17.55 -6.91
N PHE A 20 6.71 -17.24 -6.02
CA PHE A 20 5.34 -16.87 -6.36
C PHE A 20 4.88 -15.78 -5.40
N VAL A 21 4.63 -14.58 -5.92
CA VAL A 21 4.24 -13.40 -5.15
C VAL A 21 3.05 -12.76 -5.83
N VAL A 22 2.01 -12.47 -5.06
CA VAL A 22 0.84 -11.73 -5.51
C VAL A 22 0.57 -10.66 -4.48
N SER A 23 0.99 -9.45 -4.80
CA SER A 23 0.66 -8.26 -4.03
C SER A 23 -0.71 -7.76 -4.45
N ASP A 24 -1.61 -7.67 -3.49
CA ASP A 24 -2.84 -6.90 -3.62
C ASP A 24 -3.82 -7.42 -4.72
N ARG A 25 -5.07 -6.94 -4.71
CA ARG A 25 -6.10 -7.16 -5.77
C ARG A 25 -6.33 -8.63 -6.17
N GLY A 26 -6.11 -9.57 -5.23
CA GLY A 26 -6.24 -11.02 -5.40
C GLY A 26 -7.59 -11.56 -4.92
N ALA A 27 -8.70 -11.23 -5.59
CA ALA A 27 -10.03 -11.73 -5.20
C ALA A 27 -10.11 -13.28 -5.21
N TRP A 28 -9.29 -13.96 -6.00
CA TRP A 28 -9.13 -15.43 -6.01
C TRP A 28 -8.75 -16.03 -4.64
N CYS A 29 -8.18 -15.23 -3.73
CA CYS A 29 -7.85 -15.63 -2.37
C CYS A 29 -9.07 -15.87 -1.48
N CYS A 30 -10.20 -15.23 -1.80
CA CYS A 30 -11.35 -15.15 -0.92
C CYS A 30 -12.69 -15.41 -1.62
N ASN A 31 -12.75 -15.40 -2.95
CA ASN A 31 -13.99 -15.58 -3.69
C ASN A 31 -14.44 -17.05 -3.80
N GLY A 32 -13.75 -17.99 -3.14
CA GLY A 32 -14.04 -19.42 -3.18
C GLY A 32 -13.25 -20.22 -4.23
N PHE A 33 -12.38 -19.58 -5.03
CA PHE A 33 -11.55 -20.31 -5.99
C PHE A 33 -10.61 -21.32 -5.29
N LEU A 34 -10.01 -20.96 -4.16
CA LEU A 34 -9.14 -21.85 -3.37
C LEU A 34 -9.91 -22.76 -2.40
N GLY A 35 -11.24 -22.66 -2.34
CA GLY A 35 -12.06 -23.41 -1.39
C GLY A 35 -13.29 -22.63 -0.93
N SER A 36 -13.33 -22.26 0.35
CA SER A 36 -14.50 -21.56 0.90
C SER A 36 -14.53 -20.10 0.45
N CYS A 37 -15.69 -19.62 0.01
CA CYS A 37 -15.88 -18.22 -0.28
C CYS A 37 -16.04 -17.42 1.02
N ASN A 38 -15.23 -16.39 1.17
CA ASN A 38 -15.27 -15.43 2.26
C ASN A 38 -15.27 -13.99 1.69
N LEU A 39 -16.46 -13.46 1.39
CA LEU A 39 -16.60 -12.08 0.91
C LEU A 39 -16.31 -11.01 1.97
N GLN A 40 -16.08 -11.43 3.23
CA GLN A 40 -15.64 -10.51 4.29
C GLN A 40 -14.13 -10.26 4.26
N ASP A 41 -13.37 -11.02 3.45
CA ASP A 41 -11.95 -10.76 3.25
C ASP A 41 -11.73 -9.42 2.53
N PRO A 42 -10.79 -8.56 3.00
CA PRO A 42 -10.51 -7.28 2.36
C PRO A 42 -10.17 -7.38 0.86
N LEU A 43 -9.53 -8.47 0.41
CA LEU A 43 -9.20 -8.69 -1.01
C LEU A 43 -10.44 -8.87 -1.90
N CYS A 44 -11.59 -9.22 -1.30
CA CYS A 44 -12.88 -9.35 -1.96
C CYS A 44 -13.77 -8.11 -1.78
N GLY A 45 -13.38 -7.14 -0.95
CA GLY A 45 -14.10 -5.89 -0.77
C GLY A 45 -13.88 -4.88 -1.91
N VAL A 46 -14.46 -3.70 -1.77
CA VAL A 46 -14.13 -2.57 -2.65
C VAL A 46 -12.71 -2.12 -2.33
N HIS A 47 -11.82 -2.12 -3.32
CA HIS A 47 -10.43 -1.78 -3.07
C HIS A 47 -10.28 -0.30 -2.67
N PRO A 48 -9.67 0.01 -1.51
CA PRO A 48 -9.65 1.36 -0.95
C PRO A 48 -8.86 2.38 -1.79
N VAL A 49 -7.76 1.98 -2.42
CA VAL A 49 -6.95 2.86 -3.30
C VAL A 49 -7.49 2.89 -4.74
N PHE A 50 -7.68 1.72 -5.36
CA PHE A 50 -8.00 1.64 -6.79
C PHE A 50 -9.49 1.54 -7.13
N GLY A 51 -10.39 1.50 -6.14
CA GLY A 51 -11.83 1.42 -6.36
C GLY A 51 -12.30 0.17 -7.11
N THR A 52 -11.52 -0.93 -7.10
CA THR A 52 -11.96 -2.20 -7.68
C THR A 52 -13.26 -2.62 -7.00
N PRO A 53 -14.33 -2.99 -7.75
CA PRO A 53 -15.59 -3.42 -7.15
C PRO A 53 -15.42 -4.67 -6.28
N ALA A 54 -16.33 -4.84 -5.32
CA ALA A 54 -16.40 -6.04 -4.51
C ALA A 54 -16.56 -7.30 -5.39
N ALA A 55 -15.86 -8.36 -5.01
CA ALA A 55 -15.93 -9.64 -5.67
C ALA A 55 -17.24 -10.38 -5.34
N LEU A 56 -17.58 -11.35 -6.19
CA LEU A 56 -18.67 -12.28 -5.95
C LEU A 56 -18.09 -13.68 -5.76
N CYS A 57 -18.79 -14.52 -5.01
CA CYS A 57 -18.40 -15.92 -4.88
C CYS A 57 -18.43 -16.61 -6.24
N VAL A 58 -17.37 -17.31 -6.59
CA VAL A 58 -17.33 -18.12 -7.79
C VAL A 58 -17.98 -19.48 -7.51
N THR A 59 -18.86 -19.90 -8.42
CA THR A 59 -19.40 -21.27 -8.45
C THR A 59 -18.75 -22.02 -9.60
N GLY A 60 -18.42 -23.29 -9.41
CA GLY A 60 -17.81 -24.14 -10.45
C GLY A 60 -16.32 -24.39 -10.21
N ASP A 61 -15.48 -24.19 -11.24
CA ASP A 61 -14.07 -24.60 -11.23
C ASP A 61 -13.27 -24.01 -10.07
N ILE A 62 -12.99 -24.87 -9.10
CA ILE A 62 -12.08 -24.61 -8.00
C ILE A 62 -10.64 -24.94 -8.41
N ALA A 63 -9.68 -24.37 -7.69
CA ALA A 63 -8.27 -24.66 -7.87
C ALA A 63 -8.00 -26.17 -7.73
N THR A 64 -7.10 -26.68 -8.57
CA THR A 64 -6.62 -28.06 -8.45
C THR A 64 -5.85 -28.24 -7.15
N ALA A 65 -5.75 -29.49 -6.67
CA ALA A 65 -4.99 -29.80 -5.46
C ALA A 65 -3.51 -29.36 -5.56
N GLY A 66 -2.90 -29.45 -6.75
CA GLY A 66 -1.54 -28.99 -6.97
C GLY A 66 -1.40 -27.47 -6.90
N THR A 67 -2.38 -26.73 -7.43
CA THR A 67 -2.43 -25.26 -7.29
C THR A 67 -2.61 -24.85 -5.83
N ILE A 68 -3.52 -25.50 -5.10
CA ILE A 68 -3.73 -25.22 -3.66
C ILE A 68 -2.45 -25.48 -2.86
N ALA A 69 -1.77 -26.61 -3.10
CA ALA A 69 -0.51 -26.93 -2.43
C ALA A 69 0.59 -25.89 -2.71
N LEU A 70 0.67 -25.39 -3.95
CA LEU A 70 1.64 -24.38 -4.34
C LEU A 70 1.33 -23.01 -3.71
N VAL A 71 0.07 -22.60 -3.68
CA VAL A 71 -0.37 -21.38 -2.99
C VAL A 71 -0.03 -21.46 -1.50
N ASN A 72 -0.31 -22.60 -0.86
CA ASN A 72 0.04 -22.81 0.55
C ASN A 72 1.55 -22.73 0.80
N LYS A 73 2.38 -23.26 -0.11
CA LYS A 73 3.84 -23.17 -0.05
C LYS A 73 4.34 -21.73 -0.04
N PHE A 74 3.66 -20.82 -0.75
CA PHE A 74 4.03 -19.40 -0.86
C PHE A 74 3.07 -18.47 -0.11
N SER A 75 2.35 -18.98 0.89
CA SER A 75 1.28 -18.26 1.60
C SER A 75 1.71 -16.94 2.26
N GLU A 76 2.99 -16.78 2.59
CA GLU A 76 3.54 -15.51 3.11
C GLU A 76 3.60 -14.39 2.05
N TYR A 77 3.59 -14.73 0.77
CA TYR A 77 3.83 -13.81 -0.34
C TYR A 77 2.63 -13.66 -1.28
N VAL A 78 1.56 -14.42 -1.03
CA VAL A 78 0.32 -14.37 -1.80
C VAL A 78 -0.84 -14.20 -0.85
N CYS A 79 -1.93 -13.60 -1.31
CA CYS A 79 -3.11 -13.34 -0.47
C CYS A 79 -2.78 -12.53 0.80
N GLY A 80 -1.78 -11.64 0.71
CA GLY A 80 -1.40 -10.72 1.77
C GLY A 80 -2.38 -9.56 1.92
N GLU A 81 -2.02 -8.61 2.76
CA GLU A 81 -2.86 -7.46 3.06
C GLU A 81 -3.17 -6.60 1.82
N VAL A 82 -4.38 -6.03 1.81
CA VAL A 82 -4.77 -5.05 0.80
C VAL A 82 -4.04 -3.75 1.04
N LEU A 83 -3.53 -3.14 -0.04
CA LEU A 83 -2.90 -1.84 0.05
C LEU A 83 -3.92 -0.80 0.53
N GLN A 84 -3.59 -0.15 1.63
CA GLN A 84 -4.37 0.94 2.19
C GLN A 84 -3.72 2.28 1.80
N ALA A 85 -4.52 3.33 1.65
CA ALA A 85 -3.94 4.68 1.52
C ALA A 85 -3.07 4.98 2.77
N GLY A 86 -1.84 5.46 2.57
CA GLY A 86 -0.87 5.67 3.65
C GLY A 86 -0.09 4.42 4.12
N SER A 87 -0.20 3.28 3.42
CA SER A 87 0.61 2.09 3.71
C SER A 87 2.04 2.16 3.14
N LEU A 88 2.34 3.11 2.24
CA LEU A 88 3.63 3.32 1.54
C LEU A 88 4.72 3.99 2.38
N GLU A 89 4.40 4.48 3.58
CA GLU A 89 5.35 5.14 4.48
C GLU A 89 6.46 4.15 4.88
N MET A 90 7.65 4.36 4.32
CA MET A 90 8.85 3.57 4.59
C MET A 90 9.33 3.80 6.04
N PRO A 91 10.03 2.84 6.65
CA PRO A 91 10.65 3.07 7.95
C PRO A 91 11.65 4.25 7.86
N PRO A 92 11.77 5.06 8.93
CA PRO A 92 12.71 6.17 8.95
C PRO A 92 14.14 5.65 8.79
N THR A 93 14.94 6.35 8.00
CA THR A 93 16.38 6.07 7.84
C THR A 93 17.19 7.12 8.56
N GLU A 94 18.40 6.78 9.00
CA GLU A 94 19.30 7.75 9.65
C GLU A 94 19.58 8.96 8.74
N ALA A 95 19.79 8.72 7.45
CA ALA A 95 19.98 9.77 6.45
C ALA A 95 18.74 10.66 6.29
N GLY A 96 17.54 10.07 6.22
CA GLY A 96 16.29 10.81 6.11
C GLY A 96 16.01 11.66 7.36
N MET A 97 16.32 11.15 8.55
CA MET A 97 16.20 11.90 9.80
C MET A 97 17.22 13.03 9.91
N ALA A 98 18.45 12.81 9.45
CA ALA A 98 19.51 13.82 9.47
C ALA A 98 19.16 15.04 8.59
N GLN A 99 18.53 14.83 7.43
CA GLN A 99 18.04 15.93 6.60
C GLN A 99 17.03 16.80 7.35
N CYS A 100 16.12 16.17 8.09
CA CYS A 100 15.03 16.84 8.78
C CYS A 100 15.46 17.55 10.05
N ASN A 101 16.49 17.06 10.74
CA ASN A 101 17.02 17.64 11.98
C ASN A 101 15.91 17.96 13.02
N GLY A 102 14.89 17.11 13.08
CA GLY A 102 13.75 17.28 13.98
C GLY A 102 12.71 18.33 13.57
N THR A 103 12.83 18.97 12.40
CA THR A 103 11.88 19.98 11.91
C THR A 103 10.80 19.33 11.04
N LEU A 104 9.53 19.46 11.42
CA LEU A 104 8.38 19.03 10.62
C LEU A 104 8.15 19.97 9.42
N TYR A 105 7.55 19.42 8.36
CA TYR A 105 7.07 20.12 7.15
C TYR A 105 8.11 20.85 6.31
N ARG A 106 9.37 20.85 6.76
CA ARG A 106 10.52 21.29 5.99
C ARG A 106 10.65 20.47 4.70
N GLU A 107 10.97 21.15 3.61
CA GLU A 107 11.34 20.52 2.35
C GLU A 107 12.63 19.70 2.53
N CYS A 108 12.60 18.46 2.07
CA CYS A 108 13.76 17.57 2.06
C CYS A 108 13.90 16.91 0.69
N HIS A 109 15.01 16.20 0.47
CA HIS A 109 15.28 15.56 -0.80
C HIS A 109 15.28 14.05 -0.66
N GLU A 110 14.39 13.40 -1.42
CA GLU A 110 14.38 11.96 -1.62
C GLU A 110 14.65 11.66 -3.10
N PRO A 111 15.69 10.89 -3.45
CA PRO A 111 16.03 10.59 -4.83
C PRO A 111 14.86 10.01 -5.62
N GLY A 112 14.56 10.59 -6.78
CA GLY A 112 13.48 10.14 -7.66
C GLY A 112 12.11 10.78 -7.39
N TYR A 113 12.00 11.65 -6.39
CA TYR A 113 10.78 12.39 -6.09
C TYR A 113 10.99 13.90 -6.27
N PRO A 114 10.04 14.61 -6.90
CA PRO A 114 10.16 16.04 -7.16
C PRO A 114 9.98 16.88 -5.90
N GLU A 115 9.18 16.40 -4.96
CA GLU A 115 8.91 17.03 -3.66
C GLU A 115 8.96 15.94 -2.61
N ALA A 116 9.60 16.23 -1.48
CA ALA A 116 9.55 15.40 -0.30
C ALA A 116 9.52 16.29 0.93
N MET A 117 8.94 15.78 2.00
CA MET A 117 8.67 16.56 3.20
C MET A 117 9.16 15.82 4.43
N CYS A 118 9.73 16.56 5.37
CA CYS A 118 10.02 16.06 6.69
C CYS A 118 8.71 15.80 7.45
N TYR A 119 8.43 14.53 7.70
CA TYR A 119 7.17 14.13 8.29
C TYR A 119 7.41 13.02 9.31
N SER A 120 6.61 13.04 10.38
CA SER A 120 6.56 11.94 11.33
C SER A 120 5.46 10.99 10.89
N ALA A 121 5.82 10.11 9.95
CA ALA A 121 4.97 9.02 9.55
C ALA A 121 4.73 8.09 10.74
N ARG A 122 3.47 7.85 11.11
CA ARG A 122 3.08 6.90 12.17
C ARG A 122 3.78 7.13 13.51
N PHE A 123 4.04 8.39 13.89
CA PHE A 123 4.76 8.77 15.12
C PHE A 123 6.19 8.22 15.22
N MET A 124 6.79 7.83 14.09
CA MET A 124 8.20 7.47 14.02
C MET A 124 9.07 8.73 14.04
N GLY A 125 10.40 8.55 14.04
CA GLY A 125 11.34 9.66 13.89
C GLY A 125 10.99 10.52 12.66
N ILE A 126 11.16 11.84 12.78
CA ILE A 126 10.90 12.77 11.67
C ILE A 126 11.93 12.46 10.58
N SER A 127 11.46 11.90 9.48
CA SER A 127 12.29 11.50 8.34
C SER A 127 11.73 12.13 7.08
N CYS A 128 12.58 12.26 6.08
CA CYS A 128 12.14 12.62 4.75
C CYS A 128 11.18 11.56 4.21
N THR A 129 9.97 11.97 3.81
CA THR A 129 9.01 11.10 3.13
C THR A 129 8.64 11.73 1.78
N PRO A 130 8.65 10.94 0.70
CA PRO A 130 8.14 11.38 -0.60
C PRO A 130 6.62 11.16 -0.75
N ASP A 131 5.92 10.73 0.30
CA ASP A 131 4.48 10.48 0.23
C ASP A 131 3.71 11.78 -0.14
N PRO A 132 2.99 11.82 -1.27
CA PRO A 132 2.27 13.01 -1.70
C PRO A 132 1.07 13.34 -0.79
N TYR A 133 0.54 12.37 -0.03
CA TYR A 133 -0.66 12.59 0.78
C TYR A 133 -0.40 13.50 1.99
N PRO A 134 0.66 13.32 2.81
CA PRO A 134 1.04 14.29 3.83
C PRO A 134 1.31 15.69 3.27
N ILE A 135 1.95 15.80 2.10
CA ILE A 135 2.25 17.10 1.47
C ILE A 135 0.96 17.82 1.07
N ALA A 136 0.06 17.12 0.37
CA ALA A 136 -1.24 17.67 -0.01
C ALA A 136 -2.09 18.03 1.20
N MET A 137 -2.05 17.21 2.25
CA MET A 137 -2.72 17.46 3.52
C MET A 137 -2.20 18.74 4.17
N ARG A 138 -0.87 18.93 4.25
CA ARG A 138 -0.29 20.12 4.88
C ARG A 138 -0.61 21.41 4.10
N ARG A 139 -0.53 21.38 2.76
CA ARG A 139 -0.98 22.50 1.90
C ARG A 139 -2.42 22.91 2.20
N ARG A 140 -3.30 21.91 2.38
CA ARG A 140 -4.71 22.16 2.71
C ARG A 140 -4.88 22.76 4.11
N GLN A 141 -4.13 22.26 5.10
CA GLN A 141 -4.15 22.82 6.46
C GLN A 141 -3.75 24.30 6.49
N ILE A 142 -2.71 24.66 5.75
CA ILE A 142 -2.26 26.05 5.61
C ILE A 142 -3.37 26.90 4.97
N ASN A 143 -3.93 26.44 3.85
CA ASN A 143 -4.96 27.18 3.12
C ASN A 143 -6.28 27.36 3.92
N GLU A 144 -6.63 26.39 4.77
CA GLU A 144 -7.83 26.44 5.60
C GLU A 144 -7.58 27.08 6.99
N ASP A 145 -6.34 27.48 7.29
CA ASP A 145 -5.89 28.00 8.60
C ASP A 145 -6.27 27.08 9.77
N VAL A 146 -5.97 25.78 9.60
CA VAL A 146 -6.29 24.73 10.60
C VAL A 146 -5.05 23.97 11.03
N GLY A 147 -5.03 23.59 12.32
CA GLY A 147 -3.93 22.81 12.91
C GLY A 147 -2.83 23.70 13.48
N ILE A 148 -1.59 23.25 13.38
CA ILE A 148 -0.43 24.01 13.87
C ILE A 148 -0.17 25.16 12.90
N PRO A 149 -0.03 26.42 13.39
CA PRO A 149 0.36 27.56 12.56
C PRO A 149 1.59 27.22 11.73
N CYS A 150 1.58 27.61 10.47
CA CYS A 150 2.70 27.30 9.58
C CYS A 150 3.93 28.16 9.88
N ASP A 151 5.10 27.57 9.67
CA ASP A 151 6.37 28.27 9.76
C ASP A 151 6.78 28.78 8.38
N ALA A 152 6.72 30.09 8.16
CA ALA A 152 7.07 30.71 6.88
C ALA A 152 8.52 30.46 6.44
N ILE A 153 9.44 30.07 7.33
CA ILE A 153 10.82 29.73 6.97
C ILE A 153 10.89 28.35 6.32
N TYR A 154 10.18 27.37 6.88
CA TYR A 154 10.26 25.97 6.44
C TYR A 154 9.14 25.55 5.49
N GLU A 155 8.02 26.28 5.48
CA GLU A 155 6.77 25.89 4.83
C GLU A 155 6.33 26.89 3.75
N ALA A 156 7.16 27.87 3.39
CA ALA A 156 6.87 28.77 2.26
C ALA A 156 6.61 28.01 0.95
N TRP A 157 7.33 26.91 0.72
CA TRP A 157 7.15 26.01 -0.44
C TRP A 157 5.79 25.29 -0.43
N LEU A 158 5.10 25.24 0.72
CA LEU A 158 3.75 24.71 0.88
C LEU A 158 2.67 25.80 0.79
N GLY A 159 3.06 27.07 0.63
CA GLY A 159 2.15 28.22 0.54
C GLY A 159 1.93 28.97 1.85
N CYS A 160 2.79 28.77 2.86
CA CYS A 160 2.77 29.60 4.07
C CYS A 160 3.27 31.02 3.73
N ILE A 161 2.53 32.05 4.17
CA ILE A 161 2.83 33.49 3.93
C ILE A 161 3.14 34.18 5.25
#